data_AF-A0A537HTG0-F1
#
_entry.id   AF-A0A537HTG0-F1
#
_cell.length_a   1.000
_cell.length_b   1.000
_cell.length_c   1.000
_cell.angle_alpha   90.00
_cell.angle_beta   90.00
_cell.angle_gamma   90.00
#
_symmetry.space_group_name_H-M   'P 1'
#
loop_
_entity.id
_entity.type
_entity.pdbx_description
1 polymer ?
#
loop_
_entity_poly.entity_id
_entity_poly.type
_entity_poly.pdbx_seq_one_letter_code
_entity_poly.pdbx_strand_id
1 'polypeptide(L)'
;MLRRFRSIGFFLIDTCELSVDKLQPRQRRISTIQGASTLPRRVRELDPTRIVIVKKTVFKPARQSLTEAGFGDRIMNTKPLPFPSHGNQRKFRTMIRRLVDKDRLRKVD
;
A
#
# COMPACT_ATOMS: atom_id res chain seq x y z
N MET A 1 9.20 -3.33 -17.47
CA MET A 1 9.32 -2.44 -16.28
C MET A 1 8.92 -3.14 -14.98
N LEU A 2 7.71 -3.68 -14.85
CA LEU A 2 7.26 -4.36 -13.61
C LEU A 2 8.04 -5.63 -13.25
N ARG A 3 8.45 -6.44 -14.25
CA ARG A 3 9.33 -7.60 -14.01
C ARG A 3 10.68 -7.20 -13.40
N ARG A 4 11.25 -6.10 -13.87
CA ARG A 4 12.50 -5.52 -13.31
C ARG A 4 12.30 -5.00 -11.89
N PHE A 5 11.15 -4.36 -11.61
CA PHE A 5 10.81 -3.90 -10.26
C PHE A 5 10.71 -5.08 -9.28
N ARG A 6 10.07 -6.18 -9.72
CA ARG A 6 10.03 -7.43 -8.97
C ARG A 6 11.40 -8.08 -8.79
N SER A 7 12.24 -8.09 -9.83
CA SER A 7 13.56 -8.71 -9.75
C SER A 7 14.52 -8.00 -8.79
N ILE A 8 14.27 -6.73 -8.47
CA ILE A 8 15.03 -5.99 -7.45
C ILE A 8 14.34 -6.01 -6.06
N GLY A 9 13.38 -6.92 -5.84
CA GLY A 9 12.75 -7.16 -4.54
C GLY A 9 11.55 -6.28 -4.19
N PHE A 10 11.02 -5.52 -5.15
CA PHE A 10 9.82 -4.69 -4.92
C PHE A 10 8.58 -5.27 -5.58
N PHE A 11 7.45 -5.20 -4.86
CA PHE A 11 6.17 -5.69 -5.34
C PHE A 11 5.17 -4.55 -5.46
N LEU A 12 4.28 -4.64 -6.46
CA LEU A 12 3.11 -3.79 -6.56
C LEU A 12 1.89 -4.71 -6.63
N ILE A 13 0.96 -4.53 -5.70
CA ILE A 13 -0.30 -5.26 -5.66
C ILE A 13 -1.46 -4.29 -5.49
N ASP A 14 -2.54 -4.53 -6.23
CA ASP A 14 -3.77 -3.75 -6.09
C ASP A 14 -4.59 -4.20 -4.89
N THR A 15 -5.23 -3.23 -4.22
CA THR A 15 -6.20 -3.51 -3.15
C THR A 15 -7.42 -4.27 -3.68
N CYS A 16 -7.83 -4.01 -4.92
CA CYS A 16 -8.93 -4.72 -5.58
C CYS A 16 -8.39 -5.39 -6.83
N GLU A 17 -8.69 -6.67 -7.04
CA GLU A 17 -8.31 -7.39 -8.27
C GLU A 17 -9.20 -7.00 -9.45
N LEU A 18 -10.43 -6.58 -9.17
CA LEU A 18 -11.40 -6.09 -10.15
C LEU A 18 -11.42 -4.56 -10.17
N SER A 19 -11.70 -3.99 -11.35
CA SER A 19 -11.81 -2.54 -11.49
C SER A 19 -12.99 -1.97 -10.71
N VAL A 20 -12.76 -0.85 -10.03
CA VAL A 20 -13.77 -0.16 -9.20
C VAL A 20 -14.00 1.29 -9.62
N ASP A 21 -13.41 1.71 -10.74
CA ASP A 21 -13.41 3.08 -11.27
C ASP A 21 -14.79 3.53 -11.77
N LYS A 22 -15.59 2.61 -12.31
CA LYS A 22 -16.95 2.85 -12.82
C LYS A 22 -18.06 2.65 -11.77
N LEU A 23 -17.72 2.18 -10.57
CA LEU A 23 -18.69 1.95 -9.51
C LEU A 23 -19.12 3.26 -8.84
N GLN A 24 -20.38 3.31 -8.39
CA GLN A 24 -20.87 4.40 -7.56
C GLN A 24 -20.07 4.47 -6.23
N PRO A 25 -19.98 5.63 -5.56
CA PRO A 25 -19.13 5.81 -4.39
C PRO A 25 -19.35 4.78 -3.27
N ARG A 26 -20.61 4.42 -2.99
CA ARG A 26 -20.97 3.42 -1.98
C ARG A 26 -20.48 2.02 -2.37
N GLN A 27 -20.76 1.59 -3.59
CA GLN A 27 -20.33 0.29 -4.13
C GLN A 27 -18.80 0.21 -4.17
N ARG A 28 -18.14 1.26 -4.66
CA ARG A 28 -16.67 1.36 -4.67
C ARG A 28 -16.06 1.18 -3.28
N ARG A 29 -16.67 1.78 -2.26
CA ARG A 29 -16.23 1.62 -0.86
C ARG A 29 -16.37 0.17 -0.39
N ILE A 30 -17.51 -0.47 -0.68
CA ILE A 30 -17.75 -1.89 -0.34
C ILE A 30 -16.72 -2.79 -1.03
N SER A 31 -16.54 -2.64 -2.35
CA SER A 31 -15.56 -3.41 -3.11
C SER A 31 -14.13 -3.16 -2.64
N THR A 32 -13.79 -1.93 -2.20
CA THR A 32 -12.48 -1.63 -1.62
C THR A 32 -12.26 -2.36 -0.29
N ILE A 33 -13.29 -2.44 0.56
CA ILE A 33 -13.22 -3.17 1.83
C ILE A 33 -13.07 -4.67 1.59
N GLN A 34 -13.87 -5.23 0.68
CA GLN A 34 -13.80 -6.64 0.28
C GLN A 34 -12.46 -6.99 -0.38
N GLY A 35 -11.95 -6.13 -1.27
CA GLY A 35 -10.62 -6.32 -1.85
C GLY A 35 -9.52 -6.26 -0.78
N ALA A 36 -9.63 -5.32 0.15
CA ALA A 36 -8.66 -5.20 1.24
C ALA A 36 -8.61 -6.44 2.15
N SER A 37 -9.73 -7.14 2.36
CA SER A 37 -9.75 -8.36 3.19
C SER A 37 -8.98 -9.53 2.59
N THR A 38 -8.69 -9.52 1.28
CA THR A 38 -7.89 -10.56 0.61
C THR A 38 -6.39 -10.27 0.62
N LEU A 39 -5.99 -9.03 0.93
CA LEU A 39 -4.58 -8.60 0.95
C LEU A 39 -3.67 -9.46 1.85
N PRO A 40 -4.07 -9.87 3.07
CA PRO A 40 -3.18 -10.62 3.95
C PRO A 40 -2.65 -11.91 3.33
N ARG A 41 -3.48 -12.63 2.55
CA ARG A 41 -3.05 -13.84 1.84
C ARG A 41 -1.91 -13.54 0.86
N ARG A 42 -2.12 -12.53 0.02
CA ARG A 42 -1.15 -12.10 -1.01
C ARG A 42 0.13 -11.53 -0.40
N VAL A 43 0.00 -10.77 0.70
CA VAL A 43 1.16 -10.25 1.44
C VAL A 43 1.97 -11.39 2.07
N ARG A 44 1.31 -12.42 2.62
CA ARG A 44 2.00 -13.60 3.15
C ARG A 44 2.77 -14.36 2.08
N GLU A 45 2.18 -14.55 0.90
CA GLU A 45 2.82 -15.22 -0.24
C GLU A 45 4.05 -14.45 -0.77
N LEU A 46 4.02 -13.11 -0.72
CA LEU A 46 5.13 -12.25 -1.16
C LEU A 46 6.20 -12.01 -0.09
N ASP A 47 5.87 -12.27 1.18
CA ASP A 47 6.66 -12.01 2.39
C ASP A 47 7.51 -10.72 2.36
N PRO A 48 6.88 -9.53 2.19
CA PRO A 48 7.64 -8.29 2.15
C PRO A 48 8.15 -7.92 3.55
N THR A 49 9.38 -7.40 3.61
CA THR A 49 9.96 -6.84 4.84
C THR A 49 9.31 -5.53 5.27
N ARG A 50 8.78 -4.78 4.29
CA ARG A 50 8.10 -3.48 4.46
C ARG A 50 6.94 -3.33 3.49
N ILE A 51 5.89 -2.66 3.96
CA ILE A 51 4.66 -2.41 3.22
C ILE A 51 4.40 -0.91 3.18
N VAL A 52 4.04 -0.41 2.00
CA VAL A 52 3.64 0.98 1.79
C VAL A 52 2.24 0.98 1.18
N ILE A 53 1.31 1.71 1.81
CA ILE A 53 -0.07 1.80 1.34
C ILE A 53 -0.29 3.15 0.66
N VAL A 54 -0.58 3.10 -0.64
CA VAL A 54 -0.73 4.28 -1.50
C VAL A 54 -2.20 4.55 -1.79
N LYS A 55 -2.59 5.83 -1.83
CA LYS A 55 -3.94 6.35 -2.10
C LYS A 55 -4.84 6.43 -0.86
N LYS A 56 -5.44 7.61 -0.65
CA LYS A 56 -6.33 7.93 0.49
C LYS A 56 -7.49 6.94 0.65
N THR A 57 -8.13 6.56 -0.45
CA THR A 57 -9.36 5.75 -0.43
C THR A 57 -9.14 4.30 0.01
N VAL A 58 -7.96 3.75 -0.22
CA VAL A 58 -7.64 2.36 0.15
C VAL A 58 -6.86 2.25 1.46
N PHE A 59 -6.32 3.38 1.95
CA PHE A 59 -5.43 3.39 3.11
C PHE A 59 -6.04 2.75 4.35
N LYS A 60 -7.23 3.21 4.76
CA LYS A 60 -7.86 2.71 5.99
C LYS A 60 -8.25 1.22 5.87
N PRO A 61 -8.97 0.77 4.82
CA PRO A 61 -9.30 -0.65 4.66
C PRO A 61 -8.07 -1.56 4.60
N ALA A 62 -7.05 -1.19 3.82
CA ALA A 62 -5.84 -2.01 3.68
C ALA A 62 -5.03 -2.05 4.97
N ARG A 63 -4.85 -0.91 5.66
CA ARG A 63 -4.12 -0.86 6.93
C ARG A 63 -4.79 -1.70 7.99
N GLN A 64 -6.12 -1.59 8.13
CA GLN A 64 -6.88 -2.37 9.10
C GLN A 64 -6.71 -3.88 8.85
N SER A 65 -7.01 -4.34 7.63
CA SER A 65 -6.89 -5.76 7.25
C SER A 65 -5.48 -6.32 7.48
N LEU A 66 -4.44 -5.57 7.11
CA LEU A 66 -3.06 -6.00 7.31
C LEU A 66 -2.63 -5.97 8.77
N THR A 67 -3.06 -5.00 9.55
CA THR A 67 -2.78 -4.94 11.00
C THR A 67 -3.45 -6.10 11.73
N GLU A 68 -4.73 -6.36 11.47
CA GLU A 68 -5.48 -7.48 12.06
C GLU A 68 -4.83 -8.83 11.73
N ALA A 69 -4.19 -8.95 10.57
CA ALA A 69 -3.44 -10.13 10.16
C ALA A 69 -1.98 -10.21 10.65
N GLY A 70 -1.55 -9.31 11.54
CA GLY A 70 -0.22 -9.31 12.14
C GLY A 70 0.89 -8.63 11.33
N PHE A 71 0.56 -7.94 10.22
CA PHE A 71 1.53 -7.21 9.40
C PHE A 71 1.69 -5.73 9.80
N GLY A 72 1.06 -5.30 10.90
CA GLY A 72 1.02 -3.89 11.33
C GLY A 72 2.40 -3.23 11.42
N ASP A 73 3.37 -3.93 12.00
CA ASP A 73 4.75 -3.42 12.18
C ASP A 73 5.54 -3.30 10.87
N ARG A 74 5.09 -3.98 9.81
CA ARG A 74 5.70 -3.89 8.48
C ARG A 74 5.19 -2.68 7.70
N ILE A 75 4.09 -2.04 8.12
CA ILE A 75 3.49 -0.90 7.42
C ILE A 75 4.24 0.39 7.75
N MET A 76 4.94 0.96 6.77
CA MET A 76 5.81 2.12 6.96
C MET A 76 5.04 3.42 7.22
N ASN A 77 3.92 3.64 6.50
CA ASN A 77 3.22 4.93 6.53
C ASN A 77 2.02 4.94 7.49
N THR A 78 2.03 5.89 8.42
CA THR A 78 0.92 6.13 9.38
C THR A 78 -0.19 7.02 8.79
N LYS A 79 0.12 7.76 7.73
CA LYS A 79 -0.83 8.60 6.98
C LYS A 79 -0.89 8.16 5.51
N PRO A 80 -2.02 8.39 4.81
CA PRO A 80 -2.14 8.03 3.41
C PRO A 80 -1.11 8.76 2.53
N LEU A 81 -0.51 8.03 1.60
CA LEU A 81 0.28 8.63 0.52
C LEU A 81 -0.61 9.04 -0.65
N PRO A 82 -0.31 10.17 -1.32
CA PRO A 82 -1.02 10.52 -2.54
C PRO A 82 -0.68 9.51 -3.64
N PHE A 83 -1.65 9.15 -4.48
CA PHE A 83 -1.38 8.32 -5.65
C PHE A 83 -0.57 9.13 -6.67
N PRO A 84 0.53 8.61 -7.24
CA PRO A 84 1.49 9.37 -8.06
C PRO A 84 0.97 9.65 -9.48
N SER A 85 -0.16 10.35 -9.57
CA SER A 85 -0.82 10.79 -10.81
C SER A 85 -1.36 12.21 -10.62
N HIS A 86 -1.83 12.84 -11.71
CA HIS A 86 -2.51 14.14 -11.67
C HIS A 86 -1.73 15.22 -10.88
N GLY A 87 -0.42 15.36 -11.14
CA GLY A 87 0.45 16.34 -10.48
C GLY A 87 0.99 15.93 -9.10
N ASN A 88 0.58 14.80 -8.54
CA ASN A 88 1.02 14.37 -7.20
C ASN A 88 2.42 13.76 -7.13
N GLN A 89 3.15 13.63 -8.25
CA GLN A 89 4.40 12.89 -8.32
C GLN A 89 5.48 13.47 -7.41
N ARG A 90 5.66 14.81 -7.38
CA ARG A 90 6.64 15.47 -6.50
C ARG A 90 6.31 15.20 -5.03
N LYS A 91 5.04 15.33 -4.65
CA LYS A 91 4.56 15.09 -3.28
C LYS A 91 4.76 13.64 -2.86
N PHE A 92 4.39 12.69 -3.72
CA PHE A 92 4.61 11.26 -3.49
C PHE A 92 6.10 10.95 -3.25
N ARG A 93 6.99 11.41 -4.14
CA ARG A 93 8.44 11.19 -4.01
C ARG A 93 8.99 11.76 -2.70
N THR A 94 8.60 12.98 -2.33
CA THR A 94 9.04 13.59 -1.07
C THR A 94 8.58 12.79 0.15
N MET A 95 7.35 12.28 0.15
CA MET A 95 6.84 11.49 1.27
C MET A 95 7.50 10.11 1.35
N ILE A 96 7.75 9.44 0.22
CA ILE A 96 8.48 8.16 0.19
C ILE A 96 9.90 8.32 0.72
N ARG A 97 10.65 9.35 0.29
CA ARG A 97 12.01 9.60 0.81
C ARG A 97 12.02 9.69 2.33
N ARG A 98 11.14 10.51 2.91
CA ARG A 98 11.00 10.64 4.37
C ARG A 98 10.70 9.31 5.07
N LEU A 99 9.90 8.44 4.46
CA LEU A 99 9.60 7.12 5.03
C LEU A 99 10.82 6.19 4.99
N VAL A 100 11.58 6.20 3.90
CA VAL A 100 12.81 5.40 3.76
C VAL A 100 13.88 5.90 4.72
N ASP A 101 14.08 7.21 4.83
CA ASP A 101 15.06 7.81 5.74
C ASP A 101 14.74 7.44 7.20
N LYS A 102 13.46 7.53 7.58
CA LYS A 102 13.00 7.12 8.92
C LYS A 102 13.20 5.62 9.19
N ASP A 103 12.93 4.75 8.21
CA ASP A 103 13.12 3.31 8.37
C ASP A 103 14.59 2.93 8.48
N ARG A 104 15.49 3.64 7.79
CA ARG A 104 16.94 3.45 7.93
C ARG A 104 17.41 3.76 9.33
N LEU A 105 16.95 4.87 9.93
CA LEU A 105 17.30 5.23 11.31
C LEU A 105 16.88 4.15 12.30
N ARG A 106 15.66 3.59 12.15
CA ARG A 106 15.16 2.51 13.02
C ARG A 106 16.01 1.22 12.98
N LYS A 107 16.78 0.97 11.92
CA LYS A 107 17.61 -0.23 11.79
C LYS A 107 19.01 -0.09 12.42
N VAL A 108 19.38 1.12 12.84
CA VAL A 108 20.68 1.41 13.46
C VAL A 108 20.60 1.33 15.00
N ASP A 109 19.39 1.39 15.55
CA ASP A 109 19.04 1.16 16.96
C ASP A 109 18.79 -0.34 17.23
#